data_AF-A0AA45C6V8-F1
#
_entry.id   AF-A0AA45C6V8-F1
#
_cell.length_a   1.000
_cell.length_b   1.000
_cell.length_c   1.000
_cell.angle_alpha   90.00
_cell.angle_beta   90.00
_cell.angle_gamma   90.00
#
_symmetry.space_group_name_H-M   'P 1'
#
loop_
_entity.id
_entity.type
_entity.pdbx_description
1 polymer ?
#
loop_
_entity_poly.entity_id
_entity_poly.type
_entity_poly.pdbx_seq_one_letter_code
_entity_poly.pdbx_strand_id
1 'polypeptide(L)'
;MKKTLILIFLTTIATIYAQSLDILMYDFDFQNLLKNSSKEVQYFGDLIKRWKMGTQVRSLENLNYTDEEQKIINILETANPKEFLSLIKSTKSILNEDSKIINSFYLYINGEYYKNTKDYILAKDILSISEKLNNINNKLTPITIYYKNYSGIYSEIVDKETIKNELLYGINEYPENKEIVELFVYYSHKYDDFENIEKLYNIYSNFEKKDELTLLYIADIFKDISQKEKSKEISLNLIKDENENIKRNAYTILGDIEDDLNIKIEYYKKASEYSTDDWELFRKLGLAYYEKDKKEYSNMIRVLLLQSLDIKPDQEDIIPIVNELRKELVMENFIKYFLPLILIAFIGLWLIFKYEKKKKEKEKYIDKD
;
A
#
# COMPACT_ATOMS: atom_id res chain seq x y z
N MET A 1 35.29 -46.52 -14.56
CA MET A 1 34.63 -47.17 -13.40
C MET A 1 34.88 -46.47 -12.07
N LYS A 2 36.10 -46.37 -11.52
CA LYS A 2 36.32 -45.71 -10.21
C LYS A 2 35.81 -44.26 -10.13
N LYS A 3 36.05 -43.44 -11.15
CA LYS A 3 35.55 -42.03 -11.21
C LYS A 3 34.02 -41.96 -11.31
N THR A 4 33.39 -42.87 -12.05
CA THR A 4 31.93 -42.95 -12.20
C THR A 4 31.26 -43.42 -10.91
N LEU A 5 31.86 -44.39 -10.21
CA LEU A 5 31.41 -44.85 -8.88
C LEU A 5 31.56 -43.77 -7.82
N ILE A 6 32.66 -43.00 -7.83
CA ILE A 6 32.86 -41.84 -6.93
C ILE A 6 31.83 -40.74 -7.22
N LEU A 7 31.52 -40.47 -8.49
CA LEU A 7 30.50 -39.49 -8.86
C LEU A 7 29.11 -39.94 -8.41
N ILE A 8 28.73 -41.20 -8.64
CA ILE A 8 27.46 -41.78 -8.19
C ILE A 8 27.38 -41.79 -6.66
N PHE A 9 28.50 -42.10 -5.98
CA PHE A 9 28.60 -42.09 -4.51
C PHE A 9 28.50 -40.68 -3.94
N LEU A 10 29.13 -39.68 -4.58
CA LEU A 10 29.01 -38.26 -4.20
C LEU A 10 27.61 -37.71 -4.47
N THR A 11 26.95 -38.09 -5.56
CA THR A 11 25.57 -37.66 -5.84
C THR A 11 24.57 -38.34 -4.91
N THR A 12 24.78 -39.63 -4.58
CA THR A 12 23.92 -40.34 -3.61
C THR A 12 24.12 -39.83 -2.19
N ILE A 13 25.35 -39.53 -1.78
CA ILE A 13 25.64 -38.84 -0.52
C ILE A 13 25.01 -37.45 -0.52
N ALA A 14 25.16 -36.65 -1.58
CA ALA A 14 24.54 -35.32 -1.65
C ALA A 14 23.00 -35.38 -1.52
N THR A 15 22.34 -36.42 -2.04
CA THR A 15 20.90 -36.63 -1.84
C THR A 15 20.53 -37.19 -0.47
N ILE A 16 21.44 -37.85 0.24
CA ILE A 16 21.21 -38.39 1.60
C ILE A 16 21.42 -37.32 2.67
N TYR A 17 22.25 -36.31 2.41
CA TYR A 17 22.56 -35.21 3.36
C TYR A 17 21.83 -33.90 3.04
N ALA A 18 21.06 -33.81 1.96
CA ALA A 18 20.20 -32.67 1.71
C ALA A 18 19.00 -32.74 2.67
N GLN A 19 18.92 -31.81 3.62
CA GLN A 19 17.75 -31.68 4.49
C GLN A 19 16.55 -31.30 3.60
N SER A 20 15.46 -32.04 3.70
CA SER A 20 14.27 -31.83 2.88
C SER A 20 13.66 -30.44 3.12
N LEU A 21 13.80 -29.91 4.34
CA LEU A 21 13.25 -28.63 4.72
C LEU A 21 14.18 -27.43 4.43
N ASP A 22 15.41 -27.64 3.94
CA ASP A 22 16.30 -26.55 3.48
C ASP A 22 15.63 -25.67 2.41
N ILE A 23 14.62 -26.21 1.73
CA ILE A 23 13.76 -25.47 0.80
C ILE A 23 13.18 -24.18 1.41
N LEU A 24 12.94 -24.13 2.73
CA LEU A 24 12.42 -22.95 3.42
C LEU A 24 13.33 -21.71 3.24
N MET A 25 14.62 -21.91 3.00
CA MET A 25 15.55 -20.81 2.74
C MET A 25 15.24 -20.09 1.42
N TYR A 26 14.61 -20.79 0.48
CA TYR A 26 14.39 -20.34 -0.89
C TYR A 26 12.91 -20.12 -1.22
N ASP A 27 12.03 -20.91 -0.62
CA ASP A 27 10.59 -20.86 -0.83
C ASP A 27 9.86 -20.95 0.52
N PHE A 28 9.20 -19.87 0.90
CA PHE A 28 8.48 -19.73 2.16
C PHE A 28 6.98 -19.47 1.95
N ASP A 29 6.49 -19.59 0.70
CA ASP A 29 5.07 -19.67 0.39
C ASP A 29 4.58 -21.10 0.68
N PHE A 30 3.71 -21.22 1.68
CA PHE A 30 3.15 -22.52 2.03
C PHE A 30 2.35 -23.16 0.87
N GLN A 31 1.81 -22.38 -0.07
CA GLN A 31 1.14 -22.94 -1.25
C GLN A 31 2.12 -23.65 -2.18
N ASN A 32 3.34 -23.15 -2.33
CA ASN A 32 4.38 -23.81 -3.10
C ASN A 32 4.92 -25.04 -2.36
N LEU A 33 5.10 -24.96 -1.03
CA LEU A 33 5.45 -26.10 -0.19
C LEU A 33 4.43 -27.25 -0.34
N LEU A 34 3.13 -26.93 -0.38
CA LEU A 34 2.05 -27.90 -0.59
C LEU A 34 2.02 -28.55 -1.97
N LYS A 35 2.57 -27.88 -2.99
CA LYS A 35 2.68 -28.39 -4.37
C LYS A 35 4.01 -29.10 -4.64
N ASN A 36 4.93 -29.09 -3.67
CA ASN A 36 6.25 -29.70 -3.82
C ASN A 36 6.16 -31.22 -4.06
N SER A 37 7.16 -31.80 -4.74
CA SER A 37 7.18 -33.25 -5.00
C SER A 37 7.54 -34.09 -3.77
N SER A 38 8.25 -33.55 -2.78
CA SER A 38 8.58 -34.23 -1.51
C SER A 38 7.38 -34.28 -0.57
N LYS A 39 7.12 -35.46 0.01
CA LYS A 39 6.05 -35.66 1.00
C LYS A 39 6.36 -34.93 2.30
N GLU A 40 7.63 -34.89 2.69
CA GLU A 40 8.16 -34.18 3.85
C GLU A 40 7.87 -32.68 3.74
N VAL A 41 8.20 -32.08 2.59
CA VAL A 41 7.93 -30.66 2.34
C VAL A 41 6.42 -30.37 2.31
N GLN A 42 5.62 -31.24 1.69
CA GLN A 42 4.15 -31.09 1.71
C GLN A 42 3.59 -31.15 3.13
N TYR A 43 4.06 -32.08 3.96
CA TYR A 43 3.62 -32.22 5.34
C TYR A 43 3.97 -30.98 6.16
N PHE A 44 5.20 -30.49 6.02
CA PHE A 44 5.64 -29.24 6.63
C PHE A 44 4.78 -28.05 6.18
N GLY A 45 4.45 -27.96 4.89
CA GLY A 45 3.50 -26.98 4.36
C GLY A 45 2.09 -27.08 4.97
N ASP A 46 1.58 -28.30 5.16
CA ASP A 46 0.29 -28.54 5.83
C ASP A 46 0.31 -28.10 7.30
N LEU A 47 1.41 -28.34 8.01
CA LEU A 47 1.60 -27.90 9.39
C LEU A 47 1.65 -26.36 9.49
N ILE A 48 2.39 -25.69 8.61
CA ILE A 48 2.39 -24.22 8.52
C ILE A 48 0.97 -23.72 8.23
N LYS A 49 0.27 -24.34 7.28
CA LYS A 49 -1.10 -23.96 6.93
C LYS A 49 -2.05 -24.13 8.11
N ARG A 50 -1.97 -25.25 8.84
CA ARG A 50 -2.72 -25.47 10.09
C ARG A 50 -2.43 -24.35 11.08
N TRP A 51 -1.16 -24.05 11.33
CA TRP A 51 -0.79 -23.03 12.29
C TRP A 51 -1.35 -21.65 11.87
N LYS A 52 -1.24 -21.25 10.60
CA LYS A 52 -1.75 -19.96 10.11
C LYS A 52 -3.28 -19.87 10.07
N MET A 53 -3.94 -20.94 9.62
CA MET A 53 -5.36 -20.91 9.22
C MET A 53 -6.28 -21.72 10.13
N GLY A 54 -5.76 -22.56 11.01
CA GLY A 54 -6.54 -23.48 11.85
C GLY A 54 -7.12 -24.68 11.10
N THR A 55 -6.53 -25.04 9.96
CA THR A 55 -7.00 -26.16 9.13
C THR A 55 -6.52 -27.52 9.64
N GLN A 56 -7.17 -28.60 9.20
CA GLN A 56 -6.71 -29.96 9.45
C GLN A 56 -5.44 -30.27 8.65
N VAL A 57 -4.62 -31.16 9.20
CA VAL A 57 -3.36 -31.65 8.60
C VAL A 57 -3.62 -33.02 8.00
N ARG A 58 -3.12 -33.26 6.79
CA ARG A 58 -3.19 -34.59 6.16
C ARG A 58 -2.24 -35.54 6.90
N SER A 59 -2.72 -36.74 7.22
CA SER A 59 -1.84 -37.79 7.73
C SER A 59 -1.01 -38.34 6.57
N LEU A 60 0.31 -38.31 6.71
CA LEU A 60 1.24 -38.91 5.75
C LEU A 60 2.09 -39.95 6.48
N GLU A 61 2.19 -41.15 5.91
CA GLU A 61 2.98 -42.24 6.46
C GLU A 61 4.38 -42.26 5.85
N ASN A 62 5.35 -42.77 6.63
CA ASN A 62 6.75 -42.98 6.22
C ASN A 62 7.49 -41.68 5.82
N LEU A 63 7.34 -40.62 6.60
CA LEU A 63 8.15 -39.40 6.47
C LEU A 63 9.53 -39.62 7.10
N ASN A 64 10.59 -39.19 6.42
CA ASN A 64 11.95 -39.35 6.92
C ASN A 64 12.63 -37.98 7.12
N TYR A 65 12.60 -37.49 8.36
CA TYR A 65 13.24 -36.24 8.76
C TYR A 65 14.57 -36.51 9.46
N THR A 66 15.52 -35.60 9.29
CA THR A 66 16.70 -35.52 10.15
C THR A 66 16.32 -35.12 11.59
N ASP A 67 17.23 -35.32 12.55
CA ASP A 67 16.98 -34.95 13.95
C ASP A 67 16.65 -33.45 14.14
N GLU A 68 17.24 -32.57 13.32
CA GLU A 68 16.95 -31.13 13.37
C GLU A 68 15.56 -30.81 12.81
N GLU A 69 15.20 -31.41 11.68
CA GLU A 69 13.88 -31.24 11.08
C GLU A 69 12.78 -31.82 11.97
N GLN A 70 13.01 -32.98 12.59
CA GLN A 70 12.03 -33.60 13.49
C GLN A 70 11.72 -32.71 14.69
N LYS A 71 12.70 -31.94 15.21
CA LYS A 71 12.43 -30.94 16.27
C LYS A 71 11.46 -29.87 15.80
N ILE A 72 11.63 -29.37 14.57
CA ILE A 72 10.73 -28.36 13.96
C ILE A 72 9.33 -28.93 13.77
N ILE A 73 9.24 -30.16 13.23
CA ILE A 73 7.97 -30.85 13.03
C ILE A 73 7.22 -31.03 14.35
N ASN A 74 7.88 -31.55 15.40
CA ASN A 74 7.27 -31.73 16.72
C ASN A 74 6.74 -30.41 17.31
N ILE A 75 7.48 -29.33 17.13
CA ILE A 75 7.07 -27.99 17.57
C ILE A 75 5.80 -27.55 16.83
N LEU A 76 5.73 -27.74 15.51
CA LEU A 76 4.56 -27.37 14.71
C LEU A 76 3.33 -28.24 14.95
N GLU A 77 3.51 -29.55 15.16
CA GLU A 77 2.42 -30.48 15.48
C GLU A 77 1.71 -30.12 16.79
N THR A 78 2.48 -29.64 17.76
CA THR A 78 2.00 -29.22 19.09
C THR A 78 1.58 -27.75 19.13
N ALA A 79 1.89 -26.97 18.08
CA ALA A 79 1.51 -25.57 18.02
C ALA A 79 -0.01 -25.39 17.93
N ASN A 80 -0.52 -24.46 18.74
CA ASN A 80 -1.89 -24.00 18.63
C ASN A 80 -2.03 -23.08 17.42
N PRO A 81 -3.15 -23.17 16.67
CA PRO A 81 -3.40 -22.27 15.55
C PRO A 81 -3.36 -20.79 15.98
N LYS A 82 -2.69 -19.97 15.16
CA LYS A 82 -2.54 -18.52 15.30
C LYS A 82 -1.82 -18.07 16.59
N GLU A 83 -1.21 -18.99 17.33
CA GLU A 83 -0.43 -18.66 18.52
C GLU A 83 1.05 -18.49 18.15
N PHE A 84 1.54 -17.24 18.16
CA PHE A 84 2.92 -16.93 17.77
C PHE A 84 3.91 -17.02 18.93
N LEU A 85 3.55 -16.52 20.11
CA LEU A 85 4.50 -16.35 21.21
C LEU A 85 5.05 -17.67 21.76
N SER A 86 4.20 -18.68 21.93
CA SER A 86 4.64 -20.02 22.34
C SER A 86 5.51 -20.67 21.28
N LEU A 87 5.15 -20.51 20.00
CA LEU A 87 5.93 -21.05 18.88
C LEU A 87 7.32 -20.39 18.78
N ILE A 88 7.41 -19.08 18.94
CA ILE A 88 8.69 -18.35 19.00
C ILE A 88 9.52 -18.85 20.18
N LYS A 89 8.92 -19.03 21.36
CA LYS A 89 9.63 -19.52 22.55
C LYS A 89 10.16 -20.95 22.35
N SER A 90 9.35 -21.84 21.77
CA SER A 90 9.74 -23.23 21.51
C SER A 90 10.80 -23.34 20.42
N THR A 91 10.75 -22.50 19.39
CA THR A 91 11.80 -22.46 18.36
C THR A 91 13.09 -21.85 18.88
N LYS A 92 13.00 -20.83 19.74
CA LYS A 92 14.17 -20.22 20.40
C LYS A 92 14.97 -21.21 21.24
N SER A 93 14.31 -22.16 21.91
CA SER A 93 14.97 -23.14 22.78
C SER A 93 15.77 -24.20 22.04
N ILE A 94 15.53 -24.39 20.74
CA ILE A 94 16.25 -25.34 19.90
C ILE A 94 17.25 -24.67 18.95
N LEU A 95 17.41 -23.34 19.03
CA LEU A 95 18.37 -22.60 18.21
C LEU A 95 19.77 -23.21 18.32
N ASN A 96 20.42 -23.35 17.17
CA ASN A 96 21.76 -23.89 17.03
C ASN A 96 22.61 -22.88 16.24
N GLU A 97 23.88 -22.72 16.59
CA GLU A 97 24.79 -21.82 15.86
C GLU A 97 24.95 -22.23 14.40
N ASP A 98 25.01 -23.52 14.10
CA ASP A 98 25.34 -24.01 12.76
C ASP A 98 24.14 -24.48 11.93
N SER A 99 22.95 -24.63 12.54
CA SER A 99 21.78 -25.20 11.85
C SER A 99 21.13 -24.18 10.92
N LYS A 100 21.22 -24.41 9.60
CA LYS A 100 20.53 -23.58 8.61
C LYS A 100 19.01 -23.64 8.77
N ILE A 101 18.46 -24.84 8.92
CA ILE A 101 17.01 -25.03 8.93
C ILE A 101 16.36 -24.46 10.20
N ILE A 102 16.93 -24.69 11.38
CA ILE A 102 16.35 -24.19 12.64
C ILE A 102 16.40 -22.66 12.66
N ASN A 103 17.52 -22.07 12.27
CA ASN A 103 17.65 -20.61 12.21
C ASN A 103 16.69 -20.00 11.16
N SER A 104 16.51 -20.67 10.01
CA SER A 104 15.57 -20.22 8.96
C SER A 104 14.12 -20.31 9.42
N PHE A 105 13.76 -21.39 10.13
CA PHE A 105 12.42 -21.52 10.71
C PHE A 105 12.17 -20.49 11.81
N TYR A 106 13.17 -20.21 12.66
CA TYR A 106 13.08 -19.13 13.65
C TYR A 106 12.88 -17.76 12.98
N LEU A 107 13.64 -17.46 11.92
CA LEU A 107 13.47 -16.23 11.12
C LEU A 107 12.06 -16.16 10.52
N TYR A 108 11.56 -17.24 9.92
CA TYR A 108 10.22 -17.31 9.36
C TYR A 108 9.14 -16.93 10.37
N ILE A 109 9.13 -17.58 11.55
CA ILE A 109 8.10 -17.33 12.56
C ILE A 109 8.18 -15.91 13.11
N ASN A 110 9.38 -15.39 13.40
CA ASN A 110 9.54 -14.01 13.86
C ASN A 110 9.12 -13.00 12.79
N GLY A 111 9.46 -13.27 11.53
CA GLY A 111 9.05 -12.45 10.39
C GLY A 111 7.55 -12.39 10.22
N GLU A 112 6.86 -13.53 10.28
CA GLU A 112 5.40 -13.59 10.23
C GLU A 112 4.73 -12.91 11.44
N TYR A 113 5.32 -13.01 12.63
CA TYR A 113 4.83 -12.30 13.80
C TYR A 113 5.00 -10.78 13.64
N TYR A 114 6.17 -10.33 13.17
CA TYR A 114 6.46 -8.92 12.93
C TYR A 114 5.53 -8.31 11.87
N LYS A 115 5.19 -9.04 10.80
CA LYS A 115 4.20 -8.60 9.81
C LYS A 115 2.86 -8.21 10.45
N ASN A 116 2.46 -8.94 11.49
CA ASN A 116 1.18 -8.73 12.18
C ASN A 116 1.23 -7.68 13.30
N THR A 117 2.36 -7.57 14.02
CA THR A 117 2.44 -6.73 15.22
C THR A 117 3.24 -5.45 15.05
N LYS A 118 4.15 -5.42 14.08
CA LYS A 118 5.15 -4.35 13.90
C LYS A 118 6.00 -4.10 15.16
N ASP A 119 6.18 -5.12 16.01
CA ASP A 119 6.97 -5.01 17.24
C ASP A 119 8.45 -4.71 16.92
N TYR A 120 8.90 -3.52 17.33
CA TYR A 120 10.25 -3.03 17.07
C TYR A 120 11.34 -3.90 17.70
N ILE A 121 11.08 -4.58 18.82
CA ILE A 121 12.09 -5.43 19.48
C ILE A 121 12.45 -6.60 18.57
N LEU A 122 11.47 -7.16 17.86
CA LEU A 122 11.68 -8.28 16.93
C LEU A 122 12.44 -7.90 15.68
N ALA A 123 12.36 -6.64 15.24
CA ALA A 123 13.09 -6.19 14.07
C ALA A 123 14.61 -6.41 14.26
N LYS A 124 15.13 -6.17 15.46
CA LYS A 124 16.55 -6.43 15.79
C LYS A 124 16.90 -7.91 15.77
N ASP A 125 16.03 -8.76 16.32
CA ASP A 125 16.21 -10.21 16.30
C ASP A 125 16.21 -10.74 14.85
N ILE A 126 15.31 -10.22 14.00
CA ILE A 126 15.22 -10.54 12.57
C ILE A 126 16.50 -10.15 11.82
N LEU A 127 17.06 -8.96 12.09
CA LEU A 127 18.35 -8.57 11.49
C LEU A 127 19.46 -9.53 11.90
N SER A 128 19.61 -9.76 13.21
CA SER A 128 20.69 -10.57 13.75
C SER A 128 20.66 -12.01 13.24
N ILE A 129 19.48 -12.63 13.20
CA ILE A 129 19.34 -13.98 12.66
C ILE A 129 19.58 -14.03 11.14
N SER A 130 19.19 -12.98 10.40
CA SER A 130 19.40 -12.91 8.96
C SER A 130 20.89 -12.81 8.62
N GLU A 131 21.64 -11.96 9.32
CA GLU A 131 23.09 -11.85 9.18
C GLU A 131 23.79 -13.19 9.50
N LYS A 132 23.38 -13.84 10.58
CA LYS A 132 23.88 -15.17 10.94
C LYS A 132 23.64 -16.20 9.83
N LEU A 133 22.42 -16.27 9.29
CA LEU A 133 22.09 -17.19 8.20
C LEU A 133 22.90 -16.90 6.93
N ASN A 134 23.09 -15.63 6.60
CA ASN A 134 23.91 -15.21 5.45
C ASN A 134 25.37 -15.67 5.60
N ASN A 135 25.93 -15.56 6.81
CA ASN A 135 27.28 -16.03 7.11
C ASN A 135 27.39 -17.56 7.00
N ILE A 136 26.44 -18.32 7.55
CA ILE A 136 26.42 -19.78 7.47
C ILE A 136 26.27 -20.25 6.01
N ASN A 137 25.48 -19.53 5.21
CA ASN A 137 25.22 -19.88 3.82
C ASN A 137 26.26 -19.33 2.83
N ASN A 138 27.11 -18.39 3.25
CA ASN A 138 28.02 -17.61 2.40
C ASN A 138 27.32 -16.92 1.19
N LYS A 139 26.02 -16.66 1.31
CA LYS A 139 25.18 -16.03 0.27
C LYS A 139 23.89 -15.50 0.91
N LEU A 140 23.37 -14.38 0.41
CA LEU A 140 22.01 -13.95 0.73
C LEU A 140 21.00 -14.98 0.18
N THR A 141 19.95 -15.23 0.95
CA THR A 141 18.90 -16.21 0.60
C THR A 141 17.56 -15.51 0.48
N PRO A 142 16.59 -16.05 -0.26
CA PRO A 142 15.29 -15.41 -0.37
C PRO A 142 14.62 -15.07 0.96
N ILE A 143 14.65 -15.99 1.94
CA ILE A 143 14.05 -15.75 3.25
C ILE A 143 14.72 -14.61 4.02
N THR A 144 16.05 -14.51 3.94
CA THR A 144 16.81 -13.46 4.64
C THR A 144 16.63 -12.12 3.95
N ILE A 145 16.71 -12.07 2.61
CA ILE A 145 16.42 -10.87 1.82
C ILE A 145 15.03 -10.36 2.16
N TYR A 146 14.01 -11.22 2.12
CA TYR A 146 12.64 -10.79 2.36
C TYR A 146 12.41 -10.25 3.77
N TYR A 147 12.65 -11.04 4.83
CA TYR A 147 12.28 -10.62 6.18
C TYR A 147 13.19 -9.54 6.75
N LYS A 148 14.49 -9.55 6.43
CA LYS A 148 15.42 -8.47 6.82
C LYS A 148 14.96 -7.15 6.22
N ASN A 149 14.70 -7.11 4.91
CA ASN A 149 14.34 -5.87 4.24
C ASN A 149 12.91 -5.43 4.56
N TYR A 150 11.97 -6.37 4.70
CA TYR A 150 10.62 -6.06 5.17
C TYR A 150 10.68 -5.38 6.53
N SER A 151 11.37 -5.98 7.52
CA SER A 151 11.50 -5.36 8.85
C SER A 151 12.25 -4.04 8.80
N GLY A 152 13.32 -3.93 8.00
CA GLY A 152 14.07 -2.69 7.78
C GLY A 152 13.22 -1.54 7.23
N ILE A 153 12.35 -1.81 6.25
CA ILE A 153 11.49 -0.78 5.64
C ILE A 153 10.47 -0.20 6.63
N TYR A 154 9.93 -1.03 7.55
CA TYR A 154 8.90 -0.58 8.50
C TYR A 154 9.47 -0.05 9.83
N SER A 155 10.64 -0.52 10.25
CA SER A 155 11.28 -0.07 11.50
C SER A 155 12.35 1.00 11.31
N GLU A 156 12.76 1.27 10.06
CA GLU A 156 13.78 2.26 9.69
C GLU A 156 15.16 2.02 10.33
N ILE A 157 15.44 0.76 10.69
CA ILE A 157 16.73 0.36 11.32
C ILE A 157 17.82 0.01 10.31
N VAL A 158 17.44 -0.30 9.06
CA VAL A 158 18.37 -0.57 7.96
C VAL A 158 18.32 0.63 7.03
N ASP A 159 19.48 1.11 6.60
CA ASP A 159 19.55 2.23 5.67
C ASP A 159 18.96 1.85 4.30
N LYS A 160 18.45 2.87 3.60
CA LYS A 160 17.72 2.68 2.33
C LYS A 160 18.60 2.08 1.24
N GLU A 161 19.89 2.43 1.20
CA GLU A 161 20.82 1.97 0.17
C GLU A 161 21.12 0.47 0.33
N THR A 162 21.33 0.00 1.56
CA THR A 162 21.45 -1.42 1.88
C THR A 162 20.19 -2.17 1.45
N ILE A 163 19.00 -1.66 1.77
CA ILE A 163 17.73 -2.29 1.38
C ILE A 163 17.64 -2.39 -0.15
N LYS A 164 17.88 -1.30 -0.88
CA LYS A 164 17.87 -1.27 -2.34
C LYS A 164 18.81 -2.32 -2.92
N ASN A 165 20.05 -2.37 -2.44
CA ASN A 165 21.07 -3.28 -2.96
C ASN A 165 20.73 -4.75 -2.72
N GLU A 166 20.21 -5.09 -1.54
CA GLU A 166 19.80 -6.47 -1.23
C GLU A 166 18.55 -6.91 -2.00
N LEU A 167 17.56 -6.02 -2.19
CA LEU A 167 16.38 -6.31 -3.02
C LEU A 167 16.77 -6.43 -4.50
N LEU A 168 17.67 -5.58 -4.99
CA LEU A 168 18.22 -5.67 -6.35
C LEU A 168 18.97 -6.97 -6.57
N TYR A 169 19.76 -7.40 -5.59
CA TYR A 169 20.39 -8.72 -5.58
C TYR A 169 19.33 -9.82 -5.65
N GLY A 170 18.29 -9.73 -4.82
CA GLY A 170 17.18 -10.69 -4.77
C GLY A 170 16.50 -10.88 -6.12
N ILE A 171 16.14 -9.81 -6.83
CA ILE A 171 15.49 -9.92 -8.15
C ILE A 171 16.43 -10.38 -9.27
N ASN A 172 17.75 -10.26 -9.10
CA ASN A 172 18.74 -10.75 -10.06
C ASN A 172 18.98 -12.25 -9.90
N GLU A 173 19.10 -12.71 -8.66
CA GLU A 173 19.45 -14.09 -8.33
C GLU A 173 18.25 -15.01 -8.18
N TYR A 174 17.09 -14.46 -7.79
CA TYR A 174 15.86 -15.19 -7.46
C TYR A 174 14.62 -14.51 -8.08
N PRO A 175 14.58 -14.28 -9.41
CA PRO A 175 13.46 -13.59 -10.06
C PRO A 175 12.13 -14.33 -9.93
N GLU A 176 12.15 -15.62 -9.63
CA GLU A 176 10.98 -16.46 -9.36
C GLU A 176 10.39 -16.29 -7.95
N ASN A 177 11.10 -15.63 -7.03
CA ASN A 177 10.58 -15.38 -5.69
C ASN A 177 9.66 -14.15 -5.71
N LYS A 178 8.35 -14.41 -5.73
CA LYS A 178 7.31 -13.39 -5.85
C LYS A 178 7.35 -12.38 -4.72
N GLU A 179 7.56 -12.83 -3.49
CA GLU A 179 7.53 -11.98 -2.30
C GLU A 179 8.65 -10.93 -2.28
N ILE A 180 9.83 -11.25 -2.83
CA ILE A 180 10.91 -10.27 -3.00
C ILE A 180 10.56 -9.24 -4.06
N VAL A 181 9.96 -9.67 -5.18
CA VAL A 181 9.52 -8.77 -6.25
C VAL A 181 8.46 -7.80 -5.74
N GLU A 182 7.44 -8.30 -5.02
CA GLU A 182 6.40 -7.47 -4.40
C GLU A 182 6.98 -6.50 -3.37
N LEU A 183 7.92 -6.96 -2.54
CA LEU A 183 8.59 -6.10 -1.57
C LEU A 183 9.41 -5.00 -2.24
N PHE A 184 10.07 -5.28 -3.37
CA PHE A 184 10.83 -4.27 -4.09
C PHE A 184 9.91 -3.27 -4.80
N VAL A 185 8.77 -3.70 -5.34
CA VAL A 185 7.74 -2.77 -5.84
C VAL A 185 7.26 -1.84 -4.72
N TYR A 186 6.95 -2.38 -3.54
CA TYR A 186 6.54 -1.57 -2.39
C TYR A 186 7.64 -0.59 -1.94
N TYR A 187 8.90 -1.04 -1.89
CA TYR A 187 10.04 -0.19 -1.59
C TYR A 187 10.16 0.97 -2.60
N SER A 188 10.08 0.66 -3.90
CA SER A 188 10.15 1.64 -4.98
C SER A 188 9.04 2.69 -4.87
N HIS A 189 7.82 2.26 -4.56
CA HIS A 189 6.68 3.16 -4.34
C HIS A 189 6.87 4.04 -3.10
N LYS A 190 7.28 3.46 -1.97
CA LYS A 190 7.43 4.18 -0.69
C LYS A 190 8.51 5.27 -0.72
N TYR A 191 9.58 5.06 -1.49
CA TYR A 191 10.77 5.91 -1.47
C TYR A 191 11.04 6.62 -2.80
N ASP A 192 10.06 6.64 -3.71
CA ASP A 192 10.17 7.25 -5.03
C ASP A 192 11.39 6.76 -5.85
N ASP A 193 11.77 5.49 -5.69
CA ASP A 193 12.92 4.87 -6.36
C ASP A 193 12.45 4.02 -7.55
N PHE A 194 12.27 4.67 -8.68
CA PHE A 194 11.61 4.08 -9.86
C PHE A 194 12.57 3.47 -10.88
N GLU A 195 13.88 3.49 -10.61
CA GLU A 195 14.93 3.08 -11.57
C GLU A 195 14.70 1.68 -12.16
N ASN A 196 14.19 0.74 -11.35
CA ASN A 196 14.04 -0.66 -11.72
C ASN A 196 12.59 -1.07 -12.07
N ILE A 197 11.64 -0.14 -12.15
CA ILE A 197 10.21 -0.48 -12.24
C ILE A 197 9.85 -1.30 -13.48
N GLU A 198 10.45 -1.01 -14.64
CA GLU A 198 10.17 -1.77 -15.86
C GLU A 198 10.60 -3.23 -15.74
N LYS A 199 11.76 -3.46 -15.14
CA LYS A 199 12.27 -4.81 -14.87
C LYS A 199 11.36 -5.54 -13.88
N LEU A 200 10.96 -4.87 -12.80
CA LEU A 200 10.05 -5.43 -11.81
C LEU A 200 8.72 -5.81 -12.45
N TYR A 201 8.13 -4.93 -13.27
CA TYR A 201 6.88 -5.21 -13.97
C TYR A 201 6.98 -6.40 -14.92
N ASN A 202 8.08 -6.51 -15.69
CA ASN A 202 8.30 -7.62 -16.61
C ASN A 202 8.43 -8.96 -15.87
N ILE A 203 9.15 -8.99 -14.75
CA ILE A 203 9.25 -10.18 -13.90
C ILE A 203 7.87 -10.51 -13.34
N TYR A 204 7.22 -9.52 -12.73
CA TYR A 204 5.96 -9.71 -12.01
C TYR A 204 4.80 -10.15 -12.93
N SER A 205 4.83 -9.72 -14.19
CA SER A 205 3.85 -10.11 -15.22
C SER A 205 3.81 -11.62 -15.47
N ASN A 206 4.91 -12.34 -15.21
CA ASN A 206 5.01 -13.79 -15.43
C ASN A 206 4.41 -14.64 -14.30
N PHE A 207 4.08 -14.04 -13.14
CA PHE A 207 3.42 -14.79 -12.07
C PHE A 207 1.96 -15.09 -12.42
N GLU A 208 1.53 -16.34 -12.17
CA GLU A 208 0.15 -16.80 -12.41
C GLU A 208 -0.84 -16.02 -11.56
N LYS A 209 -0.55 -15.87 -10.27
CA LYS A 209 -1.35 -15.09 -9.32
C LYS A 209 -0.63 -13.80 -8.96
N LYS A 210 -1.26 -12.67 -9.21
CA LYS A 210 -0.75 -11.34 -8.91
C LYS A 210 -1.57 -10.75 -7.77
N ASP A 211 -0.91 -10.19 -6.78
CA ASP A 211 -1.51 -9.33 -5.77
C ASP A 211 -1.88 -7.97 -6.39
N GLU A 212 -3.13 -7.56 -6.18
CA GLU A 212 -3.72 -6.36 -6.78
C GLU A 212 -3.17 -5.08 -6.19
N LEU A 213 -2.77 -5.08 -4.91
CA LEU A 213 -2.13 -3.92 -4.27
C LEU A 213 -0.75 -3.66 -4.88
N THR A 214 0.01 -4.70 -5.18
CA THR A 214 1.29 -4.59 -5.88
C THR A 214 1.09 -4.04 -7.30
N LEU A 215 0.08 -4.52 -8.03
CA LEU A 215 -0.26 -3.96 -9.34
C LEU A 215 -0.66 -2.48 -9.25
N LEU A 216 -1.39 -2.11 -8.21
CA LEU A 216 -1.75 -0.71 -7.97
C LEU A 216 -0.51 0.17 -7.76
N TYR A 217 0.47 -0.28 -6.96
CA TYR A 217 1.74 0.43 -6.81
C TYR A 217 2.49 0.57 -8.13
N ILE A 218 2.54 -0.48 -8.95
CA ILE A 218 3.18 -0.40 -10.27
C ILE A 218 2.47 0.62 -11.18
N ALA A 219 1.13 0.63 -11.18
CA ALA A 219 0.35 1.57 -11.97
C ALA A 219 0.60 3.02 -11.54
N ASP A 220 0.68 3.26 -10.23
CA ASP A 220 0.95 4.58 -9.65
C ASP A 220 2.36 5.06 -10.01
N ILE A 221 3.37 4.19 -9.89
CA ILE A 221 4.75 4.51 -10.32
C ILE A 221 4.79 4.83 -11.82
N PHE A 222 4.13 4.04 -12.67
CA PHE A 222 4.10 4.31 -14.11
C PHE A 222 3.43 5.64 -14.45
N LYS A 223 2.43 6.07 -13.67
CA LYS A 223 1.86 7.42 -13.78
C LYS A 223 2.93 8.46 -13.47
N ASP A 224 3.66 8.31 -12.38
CA ASP A 224 4.65 9.30 -11.91
C ASP A 224 5.85 9.43 -12.88
N ILE A 225 6.26 8.35 -13.53
CA ILE A 225 7.29 8.38 -14.59
C ILE A 225 6.74 8.66 -15.99
N SER A 226 5.52 9.21 -16.09
CA SER A 226 4.85 9.60 -17.34
C SER A 226 4.63 8.47 -18.36
N GLN A 227 4.64 7.22 -17.93
CA GLN A 227 4.24 6.05 -18.73
C GLN A 227 2.72 5.80 -18.62
N LYS A 228 1.94 6.81 -19.01
CA LYS A 228 0.47 6.84 -18.86
C LYS A 228 -0.23 5.61 -19.43
N GLU A 229 0.19 5.10 -20.59
CA GLU A 229 -0.46 3.94 -21.22
C GLU A 229 -0.32 2.65 -20.40
N LYS A 230 0.86 2.36 -19.84
CA LYS A 230 1.05 1.18 -18.95
C LYS A 230 0.23 1.35 -17.67
N SER A 231 0.25 2.54 -17.08
CA SER A 231 -0.56 2.87 -15.90
C SER A 231 -2.06 2.66 -16.17
N LYS A 232 -2.53 3.12 -17.33
CA LYS A 232 -3.92 2.98 -17.79
C LYS A 232 -4.30 1.51 -17.98
N GLU A 233 -3.49 0.73 -18.67
CA GLU A 233 -3.74 -0.69 -18.92
C GLU A 233 -3.91 -1.47 -17.60
N ILE A 234 -2.98 -1.29 -16.67
CA ILE A 234 -3.03 -1.95 -15.36
C ILE A 234 -4.27 -1.50 -14.59
N SER A 235 -4.52 -0.19 -14.52
CA SER A 235 -5.66 0.37 -13.77
C SER A 235 -7.02 -0.07 -14.33
N LEU A 236 -7.18 -0.18 -15.65
CA LEU A 236 -8.40 -0.69 -16.29
C LEU A 236 -8.68 -2.16 -15.97
N ASN A 237 -7.66 -2.95 -15.64
CA ASN A 237 -7.85 -4.30 -15.14
C ASN A 237 -8.22 -4.30 -13.66
N LEU A 238 -7.61 -3.44 -12.85
CA LEU A 238 -7.86 -3.34 -11.41
C LEU A 238 -9.27 -2.84 -11.05
N ILE A 239 -9.93 -2.04 -11.89
CA ILE A 239 -11.33 -1.62 -11.63
C ILE A 239 -12.33 -2.80 -11.64
N LYS A 240 -11.93 -3.97 -12.14
CA LYS A 240 -12.74 -5.19 -12.15
C LYS A 240 -12.60 -6.02 -10.87
N ASP A 241 -11.70 -5.62 -9.97
CA ASP A 241 -11.44 -6.31 -8.70
C ASP A 241 -12.70 -6.37 -7.81
N GLU A 242 -12.73 -7.14 -6.72
CA GLU A 242 -13.86 -7.10 -5.78
C GLU A 242 -13.65 -6.08 -4.65
N ASN A 243 -12.41 -5.75 -4.34
CA ASN A 243 -12.03 -4.84 -3.27
C ASN A 243 -12.30 -3.38 -3.67
N GLU A 244 -13.21 -2.74 -2.94
CA GLU A 244 -13.59 -1.34 -3.15
C GLU A 244 -12.42 -0.36 -3.05
N ASN A 245 -11.44 -0.62 -2.17
CA ASN A 245 -10.25 0.23 -2.05
C ASN A 245 -9.36 0.14 -3.31
N ILE A 246 -9.21 -1.06 -3.88
CA ILE A 246 -8.45 -1.26 -5.12
C ILE A 246 -9.15 -0.52 -6.28
N LYS A 247 -10.48 -0.66 -6.41
CA LYS A 247 -11.27 0.06 -7.43
C LYS A 247 -11.14 1.57 -7.29
N ARG A 248 -11.32 2.10 -6.07
CA ARG A 248 -11.23 3.53 -5.80
C ARG A 248 -9.89 4.08 -6.26
N ASN A 249 -8.80 3.44 -5.86
CA ASN A 249 -7.46 3.91 -6.18
C ASN A 249 -7.18 3.75 -7.68
N ALA A 250 -7.61 2.66 -8.32
CA ALA A 250 -7.47 2.48 -9.76
C ALA A 250 -8.24 3.55 -10.56
N TYR A 251 -9.48 3.88 -10.16
CA TYR A 251 -10.22 4.99 -10.76
C TYR A 251 -9.55 6.34 -10.52
N THR A 252 -8.95 6.54 -9.35
CA THR A 252 -8.19 7.76 -9.05
C THR A 252 -6.98 7.90 -9.98
N ILE A 253 -6.21 6.82 -10.17
CA ILE A 253 -5.07 6.81 -11.11
C ILE A 253 -5.54 7.09 -12.55
N LEU A 254 -6.64 6.47 -12.98
CA LEU A 254 -7.24 6.73 -14.31
C LEU A 254 -7.64 8.20 -14.48
N GLY A 255 -8.19 8.83 -13.44
CA GLY A 255 -8.48 10.26 -13.45
C GLY A 255 -7.21 11.13 -13.49
N ASP A 256 -6.16 10.76 -12.74
CA ASP A 256 -4.91 11.51 -12.67
C ASP A 256 -4.18 11.55 -14.03
N ILE A 257 -4.22 10.46 -14.81
CA ILE A 257 -3.53 10.36 -16.13
C ILE A 257 -4.33 10.93 -17.30
N GLU A 258 -5.64 11.10 -17.14
CA GLU A 258 -6.54 11.51 -18.21
C GLU A 258 -6.42 13.01 -18.51
N ASP A 259 -6.41 13.36 -19.79
CA ASP A 259 -6.27 14.75 -20.24
C ASP A 259 -7.65 15.35 -20.56
N ASP A 260 -8.64 14.55 -20.97
CA ASP A 260 -10.02 15.03 -21.15
C ASP A 260 -10.72 15.24 -19.80
N LEU A 261 -11.10 16.49 -19.50
CA LEU A 261 -11.73 16.85 -18.23
C LEU A 261 -13.06 16.16 -17.97
N ASN A 262 -13.84 15.80 -19.00
CA ASN A 262 -15.10 15.07 -18.81
C ASN A 262 -14.83 13.66 -18.34
N ILE A 263 -13.89 12.97 -18.98
CA ILE A 263 -13.51 11.60 -18.63
C ILE A 263 -12.82 11.58 -17.25
N LYS A 264 -11.90 12.52 -16.99
CA LYS A 264 -11.26 12.72 -15.67
C LYS A 264 -12.29 12.86 -14.54
N ILE A 265 -13.29 13.73 -14.72
CA ILE A 265 -14.38 13.93 -13.75
C ILE A 265 -15.20 12.65 -13.58
N GLU A 266 -15.48 11.91 -14.65
CA GLU A 266 -16.21 10.64 -14.56
C GLU A 266 -15.42 9.59 -13.75
N TYR A 267 -14.12 9.47 -13.94
CA TYR A 267 -13.29 8.56 -13.16
C TYR A 267 -13.24 8.95 -11.68
N TYR A 268 -13.02 10.22 -11.35
CA TYR A 268 -13.05 10.67 -9.96
C TYR A 268 -14.43 10.49 -9.30
N LYS A 269 -15.52 10.67 -10.05
CA LYS A 269 -16.87 10.33 -9.55
C LYS A 269 -17.00 8.86 -9.21
N LYS A 270 -16.58 7.96 -10.12
CA LYS A 270 -16.59 6.51 -9.87
C LYS A 270 -15.73 6.15 -8.66
N ALA A 271 -14.56 6.77 -8.52
CA ALA A 271 -13.75 6.58 -7.30
C ALA A 271 -14.53 7.00 -6.04
N SER A 272 -15.29 8.11 -6.08
CA SER A 272 -15.99 8.65 -4.91
C SER A 272 -17.19 7.80 -4.46
N GLU A 273 -17.68 6.91 -5.33
CA GLU A 273 -18.72 5.95 -4.98
C GLU A 273 -18.22 4.89 -3.97
N TYR A 274 -16.90 4.68 -3.89
CA TYR A 274 -16.26 3.67 -3.03
C TYR A 274 -15.68 4.26 -1.73
N SER A 275 -15.77 5.57 -1.51
CA SER A 275 -15.32 6.17 -0.25
C SER A 275 -16.02 7.50 0.02
N THR A 276 -16.61 7.60 1.20
CA THR A 276 -17.35 8.79 1.63
C THR A 276 -16.48 9.85 2.30
N ASP A 277 -15.25 9.51 2.71
CA ASP A 277 -14.40 10.36 3.56
C ASP A 277 -12.95 10.47 3.03
N ASP A 278 -12.78 10.52 1.71
CA ASP A 278 -11.46 10.69 1.09
C ASP A 278 -11.23 12.16 0.70
N TRP A 279 -10.48 12.87 1.56
CA TRP A 279 -10.17 14.29 1.35
C TRP A 279 -9.42 14.54 0.05
N GLU A 280 -8.54 13.63 -0.36
CA GLU A 280 -7.73 13.80 -1.56
C GLU A 280 -8.60 13.69 -2.81
N LEU A 281 -9.53 12.74 -2.80
CA LEU A 281 -10.46 12.56 -3.90
C LEU A 281 -11.44 13.72 -4.04
N PHE A 282 -11.97 14.26 -2.93
CA PHE A 282 -12.79 15.46 -2.96
C PHE A 282 -12.03 16.67 -3.51
N ARG A 283 -10.76 16.82 -3.12
CA ARG A 283 -9.87 17.84 -3.69
C ARG A 283 -9.70 17.65 -5.20
N LYS A 284 -9.33 16.44 -5.65
CA LYS A 284 -9.11 16.14 -7.08
C LYS A 284 -10.36 16.40 -7.92
N LEU A 285 -11.52 15.92 -7.46
CA LEU A 285 -12.79 16.12 -8.15
C LEU A 285 -13.20 17.60 -8.18
N GLY A 286 -13.06 18.32 -7.05
CA GLY A 286 -13.36 19.75 -6.97
C GLY A 286 -12.48 20.60 -7.89
N LEU A 287 -11.17 20.30 -7.95
CA LEU A 287 -10.23 20.96 -8.85
C LEU A 287 -10.53 20.65 -10.33
N ALA A 288 -10.88 19.41 -10.67
CA ALA A 288 -11.25 19.05 -12.04
C ALA A 288 -12.50 19.80 -12.51
N TYR A 289 -13.50 19.99 -11.64
CA TYR A 289 -14.66 20.82 -11.92
C TYR A 289 -14.32 22.31 -12.08
N TYR A 290 -13.40 22.81 -11.25
CA TYR A 290 -12.92 24.19 -11.32
C TYR A 290 -12.22 24.47 -12.65
N GLU A 291 -11.37 23.55 -13.10
CA GLU A 291 -10.68 23.64 -14.38
C GLU A 291 -11.64 23.57 -15.56
N LYS A 292 -12.67 22.72 -15.49
CA LYS A 292 -13.66 22.55 -16.56
C LYS A 292 -14.51 23.79 -16.80
N ASP A 293 -15.21 24.25 -15.77
CA ASP A 293 -15.99 25.50 -15.80
C ASP A 293 -16.32 25.95 -14.37
N LYS A 294 -15.51 26.87 -13.86
CA LYS A 294 -15.72 27.49 -12.54
C LYS A 294 -17.13 28.04 -12.35
N LYS A 295 -17.72 28.66 -13.38
CA LYS A 295 -18.99 29.37 -13.25
C LYS A 295 -20.16 28.39 -13.22
N GLU A 296 -20.18 27.44 -14.16
CA GLU A 296 -21.21 26.39 -14.24
C GLU A 296 -21.22 25.53 -12.98
N TYR A 297 -20.04 25.13 -12.48
CA TYR A 297 -19.92 24.17 -11.37
C TYR A 297 -19.62 24.81 -10.01
N SER A 298 -19.71 26.14 -9.88
CA SER A 298 -19.34 26.91 -8.67
C SER A 298 -19.82 26.30 -7.34
N ASN A 299 -21.09 25.91 -7.27
CA ASN A 299 -21.67 25.28 -6.07
C ASN A 299 -21.04 23.92 -5.76
N MET A 300 -20.84 23.08 -6.78
CA MET A 300 -20.29 21.74 -6.64
C MET A 300 -18.81 21.79 -6.24
N ILE A 301 -18.03 22.67 -6.89
CA ILE A 301 -16.63 22.94 -6.53
C ILE A 301 -16.55 23.33 -5.06
N ARG A 302 -17.38 24.29 -4.63
CA ARG A 302 -17.39 24.74 -3.23
C ARG A 302 -17.69 23.61 -2.26
N VAL A 303 -18.70 22.78 -2.53
CA VAL A 303 -19.06 21.66 -1.63
C VAL A 303 -17.89 20.68 -1.52
N LEU A 304 -17.34 20.23 -2.66
CA LEU A 304 -16.25 19.26 -2.69
C LEU A 304 -14.98 19.79 -2.00
N LEU A 305 -14.56 21.01 -2.32
CA LEU A 305 -13.36 21.59 -1.71
C LEU A 305 -13.55 21.89 -0.21
N LEU A 306 -14.76 22.26 0.22
CA LEU A 306 -15.04 22.41 1.65
C LEU A 306 -15.05 21.06 2.38
N GLN A 307 -15.60 20.00 1.80
CA GLN A 307 -15.53 18.65 2.37
C GLN A 307 -14.08 18.17 2.50
N SER A 308 -13.26 18.44 1.49
CA SER A 308 -11.82 18.16 1.58
C SER A 308 -11.15 18.93 2.73
N LEU A 309 -11.44 20.23 2.87
CA LEU A 309 -10.90 21.07 3.95
C LEU A 309 -11.40 20.69 5.35
N ASP A 310 -12.63 20.19 5.47
CA ASP A 310 -13.19 19.73 6.75
C ASP A 310 -12.42 18.52 7.30
N ILE A 311 -12.00 17.61 6.41
CA ILE A 311 -11.20 16.44 6.76
C ILE A 311 -9.72 16.80 6.93
N LYS A 312 -9.17 17.62 6.01
CA LYS A 312 -7.77 18.09 6.05
C LYS A 312 -7.71 19.60 5.86
N PRO A 313 -7.61 20.41 6.94
CA PRO A 313 -7.64 21.87 6.86
C PRO A 313 -6.43 22.49 6.16
N ASP A 314 -5.26 21.85 6.24
CA ASP A 314 -3.98 22.40 5.80
C ASP A 314 -3.70 22.05 4.33
N GLN A 315 -4.47 22.64 3.42
CA GLN A 315 -4.33 22.45 1.96
C GLN A 315 -4.12 23.80 1.25
N GLU A 316 -2.86 24.19 1.08
CA GLU A 316 -2.47 25.52 0.58
C GLU A 316 -2.97 25.84 -0.83
N ASP A 317 -3.18 24.82 -1.66
CA ASP A 317 -3.58 24.97 -3.06
C ASP A 317 -5.08 25.24 -3.24
N ILE A 318 -5.94 24.72 -2.35
CA ILE A 318 -7.40 24.89 -2.46
C ILE A 318 -7.96 26.04 -1.60
N ILE A 319 -7.26 26.45 -0.53
CA ILE A 319 -7.69 27.56 0.34
C ILE A 319 -7.94 28.87 -0.45
N PRO A 320 -7.07 29.30 -1.37
CA PRO A 320 -7.31 30.50 -2.18
C PRO A 320 -8.58 30.38 -3.04
N ILE A 321 -8.79 29.22 -3.66
CA ILE A 321 -9.93 28.92 -4.53
C ILE A 321 -11.23 29.00 -3.74
N VAL A 322 -11.30 28.35 -2.57
CA VAL A 322 -12.49 28.38 -1.71
C VAL A 322 -12.79 29.80 -1.21
N ASN A 323 -11.76 30.57 -0.86
CA ASN A 323 -11.92 31.96 -0.43
C ASN A 323 -12.43 32.87 -1.55
N GLU A 324 -11.97 32.66 -2.78
CA GLU A 324 -12.44 33.37 -3.96
C GLU A 324 -13.93 33.05 -4.23
N LEU A 325 -14.29 31.77 -4.28
CA LEU A 325 -15.68 31.32 -4.48
C LEU A 325 -16.61 31.86 -3.38
N ARG A 326 -16.13 31.95 -2.13
CA ARG A 326 -16.88 32.54 -1.02
C ARG A 326 -17.09 34.05 -1.23
N LYS A 327 -16.06 34.79 -1.65
CA LYS A 327 -16.18 36.24 -1.92
C LYS A 327 -17.16 36.53 -3.05
N GLU A 328 -17.09 35.77 -4.13
CA GLU A 328 -18.01 35.90 -5.27
C GLU A 328 -19.47 35.70 -4.83
N LEU A 329 -19.75 34.66 -4.04
CA LEU A 329 -21.09 34.39 -3.52
C LEU A 329 -21.58 35.48 -2.56
N VAL A 330 -20.71 35.99 -1.68
CA VAL A 330 -21.04 37.11 -0.79
C VAL A 330 -21.38 38.36 -1.60
N MET A 331 -20.60 38.67 -2.65
CA MET A 331 -20.86 39.82 -3.52
C MET A 331 -22.13 39.64 -4.34
N GLU A 332 -22.38 38.46 -4.89
CA GLU A 332 -23.62 38.17 -5.61
C GLU A 332 -24.84 38.33 -4.70
N ASN A 333 -24.79 37.75 -3.51
CA ASN A 333 -25.86 37.89 -2.52
C ASN A 333 -26.03 39.33 -2.05
N PHE A 334 -24.93 40.06 -1.87
CA PHE A 334 -24.97 41.48 -1.54
C PHE A 334 -25.68 42.29 -2.63
N ILE A 335 -25.30 42.11 -3.89
CA ILE A 335 -25.90 42.83 -5.03
C ILE A 335 -27.38 42.45 -5.22
N LYS A 336 -27.71 41.16 -5.08
CA LYS A 336 -29.05 40.64 -5.36
C LYS A 336 -30.05 40.95 -4.25
N TYR A 337 -29.63 40.88 -2.98
CA TYR A 337 -30.53 40.98 -1.83
C TYR A 337 -30.32 42.24 -0.99
N PHE A 338 -29.07 42.61 -0.69
CA PHE A 338 -28.79 43.73 0.21
C PHE A 338 -28.80 45.09 -0.48
N LEU A 339 -28.23 45.21 -1.67
CA LEU A 339 -28.16 46.47 -2.40
C LEU A 339 -29.54 47.06 -2.72
N PRO A 340 -30.57 46.27 -3.14
CA PRO A 340 -31.92 46.80 -3.33
C PRO A 340 -32.53 47.33 -2.03
N LEU A 341 -32.33 46.63 -0.91
CA LEU A 341 -32.81 47.08 0.40
C LEU A 341 -32.17 48.40 0.83
N ILE A 342 -30.86 48.54 0.62
CA ILE A 342 -30.10 49.76 0.92
C ILE A 342 -30.62 50.92 0.05
N LEU A 343 -30.84 50.68 -1.25
CA LEU A 343 -31.40 51.68 -2.17
C LEU A 343 -32.80 52.13 -1.75
N ILE A 344 -33.68 51.20 -1.36
CA ILE A 344 -35.03 51.52 -0.86
C ILE A 344 -34.94 52.37 0.40
N ALA A 345 -34.07 52.02 1.35
CA ALA A 345 -33.87 52.80 2.56
C ALA A 345 -33.33 54.21 2.26
N PHE A 346 -32.37 54.33 1.34
CA PHE A 346 -31.83 55.62 0.90
C PHE A 346 -32.89 56.51 0.25
N ILE A 347 -33.73 55.95 -0.63
CA ILE A 347 -34.83 56.67 -1.27
C ILE A 347 -35.84 57.12 -0.21
N GLY A 348 -36.18 56.26 0.75
CA GLY A 348 -37.08 56.59 1.85
C GLY A 348 -36.56 57.76 2.69
N LEU A 349 -35.30 57.70 3.14
CA LEU A 349 -34.65 58.79 3.87
C LEU A 349 -34.60 60.09 3.05
N TRP A 350 -34.25 60.00 1.76
CA TRP A 350 -34.21 61.15 0.88
C TRP A 350 -35.57 61.83 0.72
N LEU A 351 -36.65 61.05 0.61
CA LEU A 351 -38.02 61.58 0.56
C LEU A 351 -38.41 62.28 1.87
N ILE A 352 -38.05 61.72 3.03
CA ILE A 352 -38.29 62.34 4.34
C ILE A 352 -37.56 63.68 4.44
N PHE A 353 -36.26 63.72 4.13
CA PHE A 353 -35.47 64.96 4.14
C PHE A 353 -36.04 66.02 3.20
N LYS A 354 -36.46 65.62 1.99
CA LYS A 354 -37.07 66.52 1.02
C LYS A 354 -38.41 67.07 1.50
N TYR A 355 -39.21 66.24 2.17
CA TYR A 355 -40.49 66.65 2.76
C TYR A 355 -40.28 67.65 3.91
N GLU A 356 -39.35 67.37 4.83
CA GLU A 356 -39.01 68.28 5.93
C GLU A 356 -38.51 69.63 5.41
N LYS A 357 -37.65 69.63 4.37
CA LYS A 357 -37.16 70.85 3.76
C LYS A 357 -38.30 71.69 3.18
N LYS A 358 -39.23 71.05 2.44
CA LYS A 358 -40.44 71.73 1.92
C LYS A 358 -41.35 72.26 3.03
N LYS A 359 -41.47 71.54 4.15
CA LYS A 359 -42.27 71.98 5.30
C LYS A 359 -41.66 73.24 5.95
N LYS A 360 -40.35 73.24 6.19
CA LYS A 360 -39.62 74.40 6.73
C LYS A 360 -39.66 75.62 5.80
N GLU A 361 -39.66 75.40 4.48
CA GLU A 361 -39.84 76.47 3.50
C GLU A 361 -41.26 77.06 3.57
N LYS A 362 -42.31 76.24 3.69
CA LYS A 362 -43.69 76.72 3.86
C LYS A 362 -43.92 77.48 5.17
N GLU A 363 -43.37 77.00 6.29
CA GLU A 363 -43.48 77.69 7.59
C GLU A 363 -42.80 79.07 7.56
N LYS A 364 -41.65 79.21 6.87
CA LYS A 364 -41.00 80.51 6.65
C LYS A 364 -41.78 81.52 5.79
N TYR A 365 -42.71 81.05 4.96
CA TYR A 365 -43.58 81.92 4.17
C TYR A 365 -44.84 82.33 4.94
N ILE A 366 -45.28 81.54 5.93
CA ILE A 366 -46.43 81.87 6.79
C ILE A 366 -46.06 82.90 7.87
N ASP A 367 -44.81 82.93 8.33
CA ASP A 367 -44.32 83.96 9.29
C ASP A 367 -43.95 85.32 8.64
N LYS A 368 -44.25 85.52 7.36
CA LYS A 368 -43.93 86.75 6.60
C LYS A 368 -45.14 87.50 6.03
N ASP A 369 -46.34 86.99 6.25
CA ASP A 369 -47.61 87.72 6.10
C ASP A 369 -48.11 88.11 7.50
#